data_AF-A0A6N7BFQ8-F1
#
_entry.id   AF-A0A6N7BFQ8-F1
#
_cell.length_a   1.000
_cell.length_b   1.000
_cell.length_c   1.000
_cell.angle_alpha   90.00
_cell.angle_beta   90.00
_cell.angle_gamma   90.00
#
_symmetry.space_group_name_H-M   'P 1'
#
loop_
_entity.id
_entity.type
_entity.pdbx_description
1 polymer ?
#
loop_
_entity_poly.entity_id
_entity_poly.type
_entity_poly.pdbx_seq_one_letter_code
_entity_poly.pdbx_strand_id
1 'polypeptide(L)'
;MKSILILSVSLLTGILLSAQVKTDQTFINSKKEKKMDTTVRQIFIDKFLVPEKAIQEFKERTKISLSYIAKQPGFIKLEAYERFDENGNLIYIGIVVWENDDAFKKAKAAVDAEYKKQGFNPKEMMERLHIILERDIYTEVETNIR
;
A
#
# COMPACT_ATOMS: atom_id res chain seq x y z
N MET A 1 32.60 20.56 -15.79
CA MET A 1 32.94 19.18 -15.36
C MET A 1 32.31 18.97 -13.99
N LYS A 2 31.24 18.17 -13.87
CA LYS A 2 31.26 16.76 -13.39
C LYS A 2 31.95 16.67 -12.00
N SER A 3 31.32 16.30 -10.88
CA SER A 3 30.20 15.38 -10.65
C SER A 3 29.62 15.57 -9.24
N ILE A 4 28.31 15.34 -9.09
CA ILE A 4 27.57 15.24 -7.83
C ILE A 4 27.73 13.81 -7.28
N LEU A 5 28.17 13.67 -6.04
CA LEU A 5 28.19 12.39 -5.31
C LEU A 5 26.81 12.12 -4.72
N ILE A 6 26.15 11.07 -5.21
CA ILE A 6 24.90 10.53 -4.69
C ILE A 6 25.23 9.67 -3.48
N LEU A 7 24.76 10.08 -2.30
CA LEU A 7 24.70 9.26 -1.09
C LEU A 7 23.68 8.14 -1.31
N SER A 8 24.18 6.93 -1.55
CA SER A 8 23.39 5.70 -1.52
C SER A 8 23.21 5.28 -0.06
N VAL A 9 21.97 5.31 0.43
CA VAL A 9 21.62 4.69 1.72
C VAL A 9 21.34 3.22 1.46
N SER A 10 22.40 2.42 1.60
CA SER A 10 22.32 0.96 1.75
C SER A 10 21.86 0.64 3.18
N LEU A 11 20.80 -0.15 3.35
CA LEU A 11 20.47 -0.73 4.65
C LEU A 11 20.40 -2.26 4.52
N LEU A 12 21.54 -2.91 4.74
CA LEU A 12 21.67 -4.36 4.87
C LEU A 12 22.97 -4.68 5.64
N THR A 13 22.90 -4.63 6.97
CA THR A 13 23.74 -5.35 7.97
C THR A 13 23.19 -4.97 9.37
N GLY A 14 23.07 -5.84 10.36
CA GLY A 14 23.66 -7.16 10.51
C GLY A 14 23.06 -7.93 11.68
N ILE A 15 23.52 -9.17 11.78
CA ILE A 15 23.26 -10.10 12.87
C ILE A 15 24.61 -10.40 13.55
N LEU A 16 24.55 -10.49 14.88
CA LEU A 16 25.50 -11.06 15.85
C LEU A 16 26.76 -10.25 16.24
N LEU A 17 26.73 -9.71 17.46
CA LEU A 17 27.71 -10.08 18.49
C LEU A 17 27.08 -9.95 19.88
N SER A 18 27.04 -11.07 20.60
CA SER A 18 26.66 -11.19 22.00
C SER A 18 27.84 -10.80 22.90
N ALA A 19 27.66 -9.81 23.78
CA ALA A 19 28.45 -9.65 25.00
C ALA A 19 27.57 -9.05 26.10
N GLN A 20 27.66 -9.65 27.28
CA GLN A 20 26.77 -9.53 28.43
C GLN A 20 26.68 -8.11 29.02
N VAL A 21 25.46 -7.63 29.23
CA VAL A 21 25.11 -6.77 30.37
C VAL A 21 23.89 -7.41 31.05
N LYS A 22 24.11 -7.95 32.25
CA LYS A 22 23.06 -8.33 33.21
C LYS A 22 22.53 -7.07 33.90
N THR A 23 21.40 -7.21 34.62
CA THR A 23 20.65 -6.20 35.43
C THR A 23 19.71 -5.36 34.54
N ASP A 24 18.37 -5.46 34.55
CA ASP A 24 17.38 -5.75 35.60
C ASP A 24 16.22 -6.64 35.11
N GLN A 25 15.80 -7.57 35.99
CA GLN A 25 14.62 -8.41 35.85
C GLN A 25 13.35 -7.64 36.23
N THR A 26 12.79 -6.80 35.34
CA THR A 26 11.43 -6.26 35.56
C THR A 26 10.64 -5.83 34.33
N PHE A 27 10.92 -6.38 33.13
CA PHE A 27 10.03 -6.20 31.95
C PHE A 27 9.93 -7.46 31.06
N ILE A 28 10.02 -8.65 31.66
CA ILE A 28 9.62 -9.89 30.99
C ILE A 28 8.21 -10.22 31.50
N ASN A 29 7.18 -9.74 30.79
CA ASN A 29 6.01 -10.53 30.37
C ASN A 29 4.85 -9.62 29.87
N SER A 30 4.91 -9.11 28.63
CA SER A 30 3.67 -8.73 27.92
C SER A 30 3.78 -8.67 26.39
N LYS A 31 4.86 -9.19 25.77
CA LYS A 31 4.88 -9.41 24.32
C LYS A 31 4.52 -10.85 24.03
N LYS A 32 3.30 -11.21 24.44
CA LYS A 32 2.56 -12.25 23.73
C LYS A 32 2.37 -11.66 22.34
N GLU A 33 3.14 -12.13 21.37
CA GLU A 33 2.86 -11.85 19.97
C GLU A 33 1.38 -12.15 19.77
N LYS A 34 0.57 -11.09 19.61
CA LYS A 34 -0.81 -11.21 19.20
C LYS A 34 -0.70 -11.85 17.82
N LYS A 35 -0.86 -13.17 17.76
CA LYS A 35 -1.09 -13.90 16.51
C LYS A 35 -2.16 -13.08 15.80
N MET A 36 -1.79 -12.36 14.74
CA MET A 36 -2.74 -11.55 13.98
C MET A 36 -3.87 -12.50 13.64
N ASP A 37 -5.07 -12.12 14.07
CA ASP A 37 -6.24 -12.89 13.79
C ASP A 37 -6.43 -12.87 12.27
N THR A 38 -6.08 -13.99 11.63
CA THR A 38 -6.17 -14.20 10.18
C THR A 38 -7.61 -14.16 9.68
N THR A 39 -8.59 -13.85 10.53
CA THR A 39 -10.00 -13.70 10.17
C THR A 39 -10.43 -12.25 9.96
N VAL A 40 -9.63 -11.25 10.36
CA VAL A 40 -10.00 -9.84 10.20
C VAL A 40 -9.67 -9.36 8.79
N ARG A 41 -10.71 -8.92 8.07
CA ARG A 41 -10.59 -8.31 6.75
C ARG A 41 -9.65 -7.11 6.77
N GLN A 42 -8.88 -6.95 5.70
CA GLN A 42 -8.05 -5.75 5.49
C GLN A 42 -8.76 -4.84 4.49
N ILE A 43 -9.07 -3.62 4.90
CA ILE A 43 -9.76 -2.63 4.06
C ILE A 43 -8.79 -1.49 3.79
N PHE A 44 -8.43 -1.29 2.53
CA PHE A 44 -7.61 -0.16 2.10
C PHE A 44 -8.54 0.90 1.53
N ILE A 45 -8.41 2.13 2.01
CA ILE A 45 -9.05 3.29 1.40
C ILE A 45 -7.94 4.18 0.87
N ASP A 46 -7.93 4.32 -0.45
CA ASP A 46 -6.97 5.11 -1.19
C ASP A 46 -7.66 6.34 -1.74
N LYS A 47 -7.11 7.52 -1.45
CA LYS A 47 -7.52 8.78 -2.05
C LYS A 47 -6.38 9.32 -2.90
N PHE A 48 -6.64 9.42 -4.20
CA PHE A 48 -5.74 10.00 -5.18
C PHE A 48 -6.18 11.42 -5.52
N LEU A 49 -5.24 12.36 -5.46
CA LEU A 49 -5.39 13.69 -6.03
C LEU A 49 -4.60 13.70 -7.35
N VAL A 50 -5.33 13.78 -8.46
CA VAL A 50 -4.79 13.61 -9.81
C VAL A 50 -4.95 14.92 -10.59
N PRO A 51 -3.85 15.58 -10.98
CA PRO A 51 -3.92 16.78 -11.79
C PRO A 51 -4.69 16.57 -13.10
N GLU A 52 -5.42 17.57 -13.58
CA GLU A 52 -6.25 17.48 -14.81
C GLU A 52 -5.49 16.82 -15.98
N LYS A 53 -4.26 17.28 -16.24
CA LYS A 53 -3.39 16.78 -17.31
C LYS A 53 -2.97 15.30 -17.18
N ALA A 54 -3.09 14.72 -15.98
CA ALA A 54 -2.67 13.36 -15.66
C ALA A 54 -3.85 12.36 -15.65
N ILE A 55 -5.09 12.84 -15.77
CA ILE A 55 -6.30 12.02 -15.58
C ILE A 55 -6.36 10.84 -16.52
N GLN A 56 -6.10 11.06 -17.81
CA GLN A 56 -6.21 10.01 -18.82
C GLN A 56 -5.23 8.86 -18.54
N GLU A 57 -3.95 9.19 -18.34
CA GLU A 57 -2.91 8.21 -18.05
C GLU A 57 -3.18 7.47 -16.73
N PHE A 58 -3.61 8.21 -15.69
CA PHE A 58 -4.01 7.62 -14.42
C PHE A 58 -5.16 6.62 -14.60
N LYS A 59 -6.24 6.98 -15.30
CA LYS A 59 -7.40 6.11 -15.48
C LYS A 59 -7.05 4.84 -16.27
N GLU A 60 -6.26 4.98 -17.33
CA GLU A 60 -5.77 3.83 -18.11
C GLU A 60 -4.94 2.88 -17.25
N ARG A 61 -3.97 3.41 -16.49
CA ARG A 61 -3.12 2.58 -15.64
C ARG A 61 -3.88 1.95 -14.48
N THR A 62 -4.80 2.70 -13.88
CA THR A 62 -5.66 2.23 -12.79
C THR A 62 -6.56 1.10 -13.27
N LYS A 63 -7.17 1.20 -14.45
CA LYS A 63 -7.96 0.11 -15.04
C LYS A 63 -7.16 -1.19 -15.21
N ILE A 64 -5.93 -1.10 -15.72
CA ILE A 64 -5.04 -2.26 -15.89
C ILE A 64 -4.71 -2.87 -14.51
N SER A 65 -4.32 -2.04 -13.55
CA SER A 65 -3.92 -2.48 -12.22
C SER A 65 -5.07 -3.15 -11.46
N LEU A 66 -6.25 -2.52 -11.45
CA LEU A 66 -7.44 -3.02 -10.76
C LEU A 66 -7.94 -4.33 -11.39
N SER A 67 -7.86 -4.46 -12.72
CA SER A 67 -8.22 -5.70 -13.43
C SER A 67 -7.33 -6.89 -13.03
N TYR A 68 -6.09 -6.64 -12.64
CA TYR A 68 -5.18 -7.68 -12.14
C TYR A 68 -5.39 -7.95 -10.64
N ILE A 69 -5.58 -6.90 -9.84
CA ILE A 69 -5.86 -6.99 -8.39
C ILE A 69 -7.13 -7.79 -8.13
N ALA A 70 -8.21 -7.54 -8.88
CA ALA A 70 -9.49 -8.22 -8.71
C ALA A 70 -9.45 -9.74 -8.98
N LYS A 71 -8.35 -10.25 -9.55
CA LYS A 71 -8.14 -11.68 -9.84
C LYS A 71 -7.28 -12.39 -8.78
N GLN A 72 -6.76 -11.66 -7.79
CA GLN A 72 -5.89 -12.25 -6.78
C GLN A 72 -6.70 -13.07 -5.76
N PRO A 73 -6.18 -14.20 -5.27
CA PRO A 73 -6.81 -14.97 -4.21
C PRO A 73 -7.07 -14.13 -2.95
N GLY A 74 -8.27 -14.27 -2.37
CA GLY A 74 -8.69 -13.54 -1.18
C GLY A 74 -9.10 -12.07 -1.42
N PHE A 75 -9.16 -11.63 -2.68
CA PHE A 75 -9.85 -10.38 -3.04
C PHE A 75 -11.35 -10.53 -2.79
N ILE A 76 -11.96 -9.60 -2.05
CA ILE A 76 -13.40 -9.61 -1.76
C ILE A 76 -14.13 -8.64 -2.69
N LYS A 77 -13.75 -7.35 -2.64
CA LYS A 77 -14.39 -6.32 -3.45
C LYS A 77 -13.49 -5.11 -3.67
N LEU A 78 -13.86 -4.37 -4.70
CA LEU A 78 -13.38 -3.03 -4.99
C LEU A 78 -14.60 -2.14 -5.22
N GLU A 79 -14.66 -1.02 -4.53
CA GLU A 79 -15.57 0.08 -4.83
C GLU A 79 -14.73 1.30 -5.17
N ALA A 80 -15.16 2.08 -6.16
CA ALA A 80 -14.44 3.27 -6.58
C ALA A 80 -15.40 4.43 -6.82
N TYR A 81 -14.96 5.61 -6.43
CA TYR A 81 -15.71 6.86 -6.54
C TYR A 81 -14.82 7.93 -7.12
N GLU A 82 -15.38 8.81 -7.92
CA GLU A 82 -14.67 9.97 -8.43
C GLU A 82 -15.50 11.25 -8.30
N ARG A 83 -14.78 12.35 -8.10
CA ARG A 83 -15.30 13.71 -8.28
C ARG A 83 -14.20 14.60 -8.82
N PHE A 84 -14.58 15.76 -9.32
CA PHE A 84 -13.64 16.80 -9.70
C PHE A 84 -13.62 17.91 -8.64
N ASP A 85 -12.49 18.59 -8.50
CA ASP A 85 -12.40 19.85 -7.76
C ASP A 85 -12.70 21.05 -8.69
N GLU A 86 -12.66 22.26 -8.13
CA GLU A 86 -12.93 23.51 -8.86
C GLU A 86 -11.90 23.82 -9.96
N ASN A 87 -10.73 23.18 -9.91
CA ASN A 87 -9.64 23.36 -10.86
C ASN A 87 -9.59 22.25 -11.93
N GLY A 88 -10.60 21.36 -11.96
CA GLY A 88 -10.63 20.23 -12.88
C GLY A 88 -9.72 19.06 -12.50
N ASN A 89 -9.11 19.07 -11.31
CA ASN A 89 -8.35 17.92 -10.83
C ASN A 89 -9.31 16.81 -10.41
N LEU A 90 -8.91 15.57 -10.67
CA LEU A 90 -9.67 14.39 -10.27
C LEU A 90 -9.30 14.01 -8.84
N ILE A 91 -10.34 13.80 -8.03
CA ILE A 91 -10.25 13.14 -6.73
C ILE A 91 -10.86 11.75 -6.91
N TYR A 92 -10.01 10.73 -6.83
CA TYR A 92 -10.40 9.34 -7.00
C TYR A 92 -10.23 8.59 -5.70
N ILE A 93 -11.29 7.92 -5.25
CA ILE A 93 -11.29 7.11 -4.03
C ILE A 93 -11.48 5.65 -4.42
N GLY A 94 -10.53 4.78 -4.04
CA GLY A 94 -10.65 3.34 -4.18
C GLY A 94 -10.73 2.67 -2.81
N ILE A 95 -11.71 1.78 -2.62
CA ILE A 95 -11.88 0.96 -1.43
C ILE A 95 -11.66 -0.49 -1.83
N VAL A 96 -10.56 -1.09 -1.35
CA VAL A 96 -10.22 -2.50 -1.63
C VAL A 96 -10.35 -3.32 -0.36
N VAL A 97 -11.12 -4.39 -0.42
CA VAL A 97 -11.33 -5.31 0.70
C VAL A 97 -10.68 -6.66 0.41
N TRP A 98 -9.85 -7.12 1.35
CA TRP A 98 -9.24 -8.44 1.36
C TRP A 98 -9.78 -9.28 2.50
N GLU A 99 -9.83 -10.59 2.28
CA GLU A 99 -10.26 -11.58 3.25
C GLU A 99 -9.47 -11.48 4.56
N ASN A 100 -8.15 -11.30 4.46
CA ASN A 100 -7.24 -11.16 5.59
C ASN A 100 -5.88 -10.59 5.14
N ASP A 101 -5.01 -10.35 6.12
CA ASP A 101 -3.66 -9.83 5.92
C ASP A 101 -2.75 -10.78 5.10
N ASP A 102 -2.88 -12.10 5.27
CA ASP A 102 -2.11 -13.06 4.49
C ASP A 102 -2.47 -13.05 3.00
N ALA A 103 -3.77 -12.93 2.68
CA ALA A 103 -4.25 -12.76 1.32
C ALA A 103 -3.70 -11.48 0.70
N PHE A 104 -3.77 -10.36 1.43
CA PHE A 104 -3.20 -9.09 0.98
C PHE A 104 -1.69 -9.19 0.72
N LYS A 105 -0.91 -9.77 1.65
CA LYS A 105 0.55 -9.90 1.48
C LYS A 105 0.92 -10.72 0.24
N LYS A 106 0.22 -11.82 -0.02
CA LYS A 106 0.40 -12.63 -1.24
C LYS A 106 0.03 -11.86 -2.49
N ALA A 107 -1.11 -11.17 -2.48
CA ALA A 107 -1.55 -10.32 -3.59
C ALA A 107 -0.56 -9.19 -3.87
N LYS A 108 -0.04 -8.52 -2.84
CA LYS A 108 0.98 -7.48 -2.98
C LYS A 108 2.23 -8.01 -3.68
N ALA A 109 2.73 -9.17 -3.27
CA ALA A 109 3.90 -9.78 -3.92
C ALA A 109 3.63 -10.10 -5.41
N ALA A 110 2.43 -10.62 -5.73
CA ALA A 110 2.02 -10.89 -7.11
C ALA A 110 1.90 -9.62 -7.96
N VAL A 111 1.28 -8.57 -7.41
CA VAL A 111 1.14 -7.25 -8.07
C VAL A 111 2.52 -6.62 -8.33
N ASP A 112 3.42 -6.64 -7.33
CA ASP A 112 4.78 -6.10 -7.49
C ASP A 112 5.57 -6.88 -8.58
N ALA A 113 5.39 -8.20 -8.65
CA ALA A 113 5.99 -9.03 -9.70
C ALA A 113 5.42 -8.72 -11.09
N GLU A 114 4.11 -8.54 -11.21
CA GLU A 114 3.45 -8.18 -12.46
C GLU A 114 3.86 -6.78 -12.93
N TYR A 115 3.98 -5.82 -12.02
CA TYR A 115 4.50 -4.49 -12.34
C TYR A 115 5.93 -4.56 -12.87
N LYS A 116 6.80 -5.36 -12.25
CA LYS A 116 8.16 -5.59 -12.75
C LYS A 116 8.17 -6.22 -14.14
N LYS A 117 7.30 -7.21 -14.40
CA LYS A 117 7.17 -7.85 -15.71
C LYS A 117 6.74 -6.88 -16.81
N GLN A 118 5.88 -5.92 -16.48
CA GLN A 118 5.42 -4.87 -17.40
C GLN A 118 6.43 -3.72 -17.55
N GLY A 119 7.52 -3.70 -16.77
CA GLY A 119 8.41 -2.54 -16.68
C GLY A 119 7.72 -1.32 -16.07
N PHE A 120 6.64 -1.51 -15.31
CA PHE A 120 5.88 -0.42 -14.69
C PHE A 120 6.40 -0.13 -13.29
N ASN A 121 6.68 1.16 -13.03
CA ASN A 121 7.03 1.66 -11.71
C ASN A 121 5.94 2.62 -11.20
N PRO A 122 5.11 2.20 -10.23
CA PRO A 122 4.06 3.05 -9.69
C PRO A 122 4.60 4.36 -9.09
N LYS A 123 5.71 4.29 -8.34
CA LYS A 123 6.28 5.46 -7.66
C LYS A 123 6.74 6.51 -8.66
N GLU A 124 7.45 6.08 -9.70
CA GLU A 124 7.93 6.96 -10.76
C GLU A 124 6.77 7.60 -11.54
N MET A 125 5.71 6.83 -11.82
CA MET A 125 4.51 7.40 -12.46
C MET A 125 3.86 8.46 -11.58
N MET A 126 3.65 8.19 -10.28
CA MET A 126 3.03 9.16 -9.38
C MET A 126 3.88 10.44 -9.27
N GLU A 127 5.20 10.31 -9.17
CA GLU A 127 6.13 11.44 -9.11
C GLU A 127 6.11 12.26 -10.40
N ARG A 128 6.21 11.61 -11.57
CA ARG A 128 6.18 12.28 -12.89
C ARG A 128 4.85 13.00 -13.14
N LEU A 129 3.74 12.40 -12.70
CA LEU A 129 2.40 12.94 -12.90
C LEU A 129 1.94 13.91 -11.80
N HIS A 130 2.76 14.10 -10.75
CA HIS A 130 2.41 14.89 -9.57
C HIS A 130 1.11 14.43 -8.90
N ILE A 131 0.89 13.11 -8.85
CA ILE A 131 -0.26 12.51 -8.18
C ILE A 131 0.08 12.31 -6.71
N ILE A 132 -0.83 12.74 -5.83
CA ILE A 132 -0.73 12.51 -4.39
C ILE A 132 -1.62 11.33 -4.03
N LEU A 133 -1.08 10.38 -3.26
CA LEU A 133 -1.82 9.25 -2.69
C LEU A 133 -1.86 9.39 -1.16
N GLU A 134 -3.08 9.45 -0.62
CA GLU A 134 -3.37 9.24 0.80
C GLU A 134 -3.95 7.83 0.95
N ARG A 135 -3.29 6.96 1.73
CA ARG A 135 -3.74 5.57 1.95
C ARG A 135 -3.76 5.29 3.44
N ASP A 136 -4.84 4.65 3.89
CA ASP A 136 -4.96 4.09 5.23
C ASP A 136 -5.62 2.71 5.22
N ILE A 137 -5.43 1.98 6.32
CA ILE A 137 -5.99 0.64 6.54
C ILE A 137 -7.07 0.74 7.62
N TYR A 138 -8.22 0.15 7.33
CA TYR A 138 -9.42 0.20 8.15
C TYR A 138 -9.90 -1.21 8.49
N THR A 139 -10.69 -1.28 9.56
CA THR A 139 -11.52 -2.43 9.91
C THR A 139 -12.97 -2.03 9.82
N GLU A 140 -13.83 -2.95 9.36
CA GLU A 140 -15.28 -2.77 9.39
C GLU A 140 -15.75 -2.54 10.85
N VAL A 141 -16.65 -1.58 11.03
CA VAL A 141 -17.37 -1.36 12.28
C VAL A 141 -18.81 -1.80 12.04
N GLU A 142 -19.31 -2.69 12.89
CA GLU A 142 -20.70 -3.12 12.83
C GLU A 142 -21.60 -1.94 13.20
N THR A 143 -22.37 -1.46 12.22
CA THR A 143 -23.36 -0.41 12.44
C THR A 143 -24.73 -1.06 12.50
N ASN A 144 -25.35 -1.04 13.69
CA ASN A 144 -26.71 -1.53 13.90
C ASN A 144 -27.76 -0.52 13.36
N ILE A 145 -27.66 -0.16 12.08
CA ILE A 145 -28.56 0.78 11.42
C ILE A 145 -29.31 0.01 10.34
N ARG A 146 -30.63 -0.08 10.50
CA ARG A 146 -31.57 -0.76 9.59
C ARG A 146 -31.96 0.12 8.42
#